data_AF-A0A847X605-F1
#
_entry.id   AF-A0A847X605-F1
#
_cell.length_a   1.000
_cell.length_b   1.000
_cell.length_c   1.000
_cell.angle_alpha   90.00
_cell.angle_beta   90.00
_cell.angle_gamma   90.00
#
_symmetry.space_group_name_H-M   'P 1'
#
loop_
_entity.id
_entity.type
_entity.pdbx_description
1 polymer ?
#
loop_
_entity_poly.entity_id
_entity_poly.type
_entity_poly.pdbx_seq_one_letter_code
_entity_poly.pdbx_strand_id
1 'polypeptide(L)'
;MQNKYYMPESVEHEISSLSEYIDLILSGRYENSIYRGEPQKYPHSNASAFRRTVESGGKYPFLHMKNEFKRETYYKITPDQRHDFLAFAQHHGIPTNLLDFTTSPLIALFFACKPYFPQEESIDSSGYVYLVRNHLLNVTKLISENENDNLLDLLLVGKKEIMAELYLRLSQYEQGFPEVFYTHLKKLHQTLFPEEQFPAYEKGDYRNEIPESLLVYKDSANKKIHQKLTRDQGELDPAITAYLFSLQYYL
;
A
#
# COMPACT_ATOMS: atom_id res chain seq x y z
N MET A 1 -12.86 12.27 13.30
CA MET A 1 -12.74 10.86 13.74
C MET A 1 -11.39 10.36 13.26
N GLN A 2 -10.49 9.99 14.17
CA GLN A 2 -9.17 9.45 13.80
C GLN A 2 -9.38 8.04 13.22
N ASN A 3 -9.16 7.89 11.91
CA ASN A 3 -8.93 6.58 11.31
C ASN A 3 -7.66 6.02 11.97
N LYS A 4 -7.83 5.19 13.00
CA LYS A 4 -6.78 4.30 13.47
C LYS A 4 -6.53 3.33 12.32
N TYR A 5 -5.45 3.53 11.59
CA TYR A 5 -4.95 2.55 10.62
C TYR A 5 -4.73 1.25 11.39
N TYR A 6 -5.67 0.32 11.22
CA TYR A 6 -5.68 -0.96 11.89
C TYR A 6 -4.56 -1.80 11.28
N MET A 7 -3.42 -1.86 11.94
CA MET A 7 -2.40 -2.86 11.60
C MET A 7 -3.00 -4.23 11.92
N PRO A 8 -2.96 -5.21 10.99
CA PRO A 8 -3.43 -6.56 11.29
C PRO A 8 -2.68 -7.13 12.50
N GLU A 9 -3.31 -8.04 13.24
CA GLU A 9 -2.67 -8.74 14.37
C GLU A 9 -1.30 -9.29 13.93
N SER A 10 -0.24 -8.69 14.47
CA SER A 10 1.13 -9.08 14.15
C SER A 10 1.58 -10.17 15.12
N VAL A 11 2.03 -11.30 14.59
CA VAL A 11 2.72 -12.32 15.38
C VAL A 11 4.16 -11.83 15.59
N GLU A 12 4.52 -11.54 16.83
CA GLU A 12 5.88 -11.16 17.21
C GLU A 12 6.70 -12.41 17.56
N HIS A 13 7.93 -12.48 17.05
CA HIS A 13 8.90 -13.52 17.35
C HIS A 13 10.16 -12.86 17.89
N GLU A 14 10.53 -13.16 19.12
CA GLU A 14 11.78 -12.69 19.71
C GLU A 14 12.93 -13.57 19.20
N ILE A 15 14.01 -12.95 18.75
CA ILE A 15 15.17 -13.63 18.19
C ILE A 15 16.41 -13.13 18.92
N SER A 16 17.16 -14.06 19.50
CA SER A 16 18.29 -13.77 20.37
C SER A 16 19.66 -13.90 19.69
N SER A 17 19.70 -14.50 18.50
CA SER A 17 20.95 -14.75 17.78
C SER A 17 20.79 -14.70 16.25
N LEU A 18 21.90 -14.44 15.55
CA LEU A 18 21.95 -14.48 14.09
C LEU A 18 21.60 -15.87 13.54
N SER A 19 22.02 -16.94 14.21
CA SER A 19 21.71 -18.31 13.76
C SER A 19 20.19 -18.55 13.78
N GLU A 20 19.53 -18.19 14.87
CA GLU A 20 18.08 -18.32 15.02
C GLU A 20 17.33 -17.50 13.96
N TYR A 21 17.81 -16.30 13.65
CA TYR A 21 17.26 -15.49 12.56
C TYR A 21 17.40 -16.19 11.20
N ILE A 22 18.59 -16.74 10.90
CA ILE A 22 18.84 -17.44 9.64
C ILE A 22 17.96 -18.68 9.53
N ASP A 23 17.85 -19.49 10.59
CA ASP A 23 17.00 -20.68 10.64
C ASP A 23 15.53 -20.32 10.38
N LEU A 24 15.06 -19.21 10.96
CA LEU A 24 13.70 -18.71 10.72
C LEU A 24 13.46 -18.37 9.25
N ILE A 25 14.39 -17.67 8.60
CA ILE A 25 14.30 -17.29 7.18
C ILE A 25 14.38 -18.53 6.28
N LEU A 26 15.24 -19.50 6.62
CA LEU A 26 15.41 -20.74 5.85
C LEU A 26 14.28 -21.76 6.05
N SER A 27 13.42 -21.58 7.06
CA SER A 27 12.27 -22.46 7.31
C SER A 27 11.24 -22.49 6.18
N GLY A 28 11.32 -21.58 5.20
CA GLY A 28 10.36 -21.43 4.11
C GLY A 28 9.07 -20.72 4.50
N ARG A 29 8.83 -20.50 5.80
CA ARG A 29 7.58 -19.93 6.32
C ARG A 29 7.28 -18.51 5.81
N TYR A 30 8.33 -17.76 5.50
CA TYR A 30 8.27 -16.37 5.05
C TYR A 30 8.78 -16.18 3.62
N GLU A 31 8.74 -17.23 2.79
CA GLU A 31 9.00 -17.11 1.37
C GLU A 31 8.16 -16.02 0.71
N ASN A 32 8.72 -15.37 -0.31
CA ASN A 32 8.12 -14.24 -1.00
C ASN A 32 7.72 -13.08 -0.06
N SER A 33 8.53 -12.78 0.96
CA SER A 33 8.34 -11.60 1.80
C SER A 33 9.33 -10.48 1.47
N ILE A 34 8.92 -9.26 1.75
CA ILE A 34 9.79 -8.09 1.83
C ILE A 34 10.00 -7.71 3.29
N TYR A 35 11.15 -7.10 3.56
CA TYR A 35 11.66 -6.88 4.90
C TYR A 35 11.96 -5.40 5.14
N ARG A 36 11.80 -4.95 6.38
CA ARG A 36 12.24 -3.62 6.81
C ARG A 36 12.84 -3.72 8.20
N GLY A 37 14.05 -3.21 8.36
CA GLY A 37 14.72 -3.13 9.66
C GLY A 37 14.55 -1.76 10.27
N GLU A 38 14.22 -1.70 11.56
CA GLU A 38 14.19 -0.48 12.35
C GLU A 38 14.90 -0.72 13.69
N PRO A 39 15.74 0.21 14.17
CA PRO A 39 16.54 -0.01 15.37
C PRO A 39 15.77 0.13 16.68
N GLN A 40 14.46 0.38 16.61
CA GLN A 40 13.54 0.42 17.74
C GLN A 40 12.10 0.20 17.24
N LYS A 41 11.16 -0.08 18.16
CA LYS A 41 9.73 -0.11 17.84
C LYS A 41 9.20 1.30 17.67
N TYR A 42 8.83 1.68 16.46
CA TYR A 42 8.11 2.92 16.24
C TYR A 42 6.60 2.71 16.43
N PRO A 43 5.87 3.61 17.13
CA PRO A 43 4.42 3.50 17.27
C PRO A 43 3.69 3.46 15.91
N HIS A 44 4.28 4.13 14.92
CA HIS A 44 3.79 4.15 13.55
C HIS A 44 4.99 4.08 12.59
N SER A 45 5.01 3.11 11.68
CA SER A 45 5.94 3.08 10.54
C SER A 45 5.51 4.13 9.51
N ASN A 46 5.60 5.40 9.87
CA ASN A 46 5.21 6.51 9.02
C ASN A 46 6.31 6.79 7.99
N ALA A 47 5.92 7.07 6.76
CA ALA A 47 6.81 7.65 5.77
C ALA A 47 7.33 9.02 6.23
N SER A 48 8.46 9.46 5.71
CA SER A 48 9.15 10.67 6.16
C SER A 48 8.28 11.94 6.02
N ALA A 49 7.41 12.02 5.02
CA ALA A 49 6.44 13.11 4.86
C ALA A 49 5.41 13.19 6.00
N PHE A 50 5.05 12.07 6.62
CA PHE A 50 4.02 12.03 7.65
C PHE A 50 4.58 12.18 9.06
N ARG A 51 5.85 11.83 9.30
CA ARG A 51 6.49 11.96 10.63
C ARG A 51 6.46 13.40 11.15
N ARG A 52 6.85 14.37 10.32
CA ARG A 52 6.93 15.80 10.70
C ARG A 52 5.59 16.55 10.69
N THR A 53 4.58 15.98 10.03
CA THR A 53 3.22 16.56 10.01
C THR A 53 2.63 16.55 11.42
N VAL A 54 2.87 15.48 12.18
CA VAL A 54 2.41 15.33 13.58
C VAL A 54 3.10 16.33 14.51
N GLU A 55 4.39 16.58 14.28
CA GLU A 55 5.19 17.51 15.09
C GLU A 55 4.85 19.00 14.79
N SER A 56 4.44 19.32 13.57
CA SER A 56 4.30 20.71 13.09
C SER A 56 2.86 21.25 13.10
N GLY A 57 1.85 20.43 13.49
CA GLY A 57 0.45 20.86 13.60
C GLY A 57 -0.23 21.28 12.29
N GLY A 58 0.39 21.03 11.13
CA GLY A 58 -0.13 21.41 9.81
C GLY A 58 0.31 20.45 8.71
N LYS A 59 -0.39 20.45 7.55
CA LYS A 59 -0.02 19.64 6.37
C LYS A 59 1.42 19.96 5.96
N TYR A 60 2.32 18.99 6.12
CA TYR A 60 3.72 19.18 5.70
C TYR A 60 3.77 19.37 4.18
N PRO A 61 4.43 20.42 3.66
CA PRO A 61 4.36 20.78 2.25
C PRO A 61 5.33 19.92 1.41
N PHE A 62 5.37 18.61 1.63
CA PHE A 62 6.32 17.71 0.96
C PHE A 62 6.16 17.77 -0.57
N LEU A 63 4.92 17.93 -1.05
CA LEU A 63 4.64 18.08 -2.48
C LEU A 63 5.26 19.36 -3.05
N HIS A 64 5.20 20.47 -2.30
CA HIS A 64 5.88 21.72 -2.67
C HIS A 64 7.39 21.52 -2.69
N MET A 65 7.98 20.95 -1.64
CA MET A 65 9.43 20.67 -1.59
C MET A 65 9.89 19.78 -2.73
N LYS A 66 9.15 18.71 -3.04
CA LYS A 66 9.39 17.84 -4.20
C LYS A 66 9.38 18.62 -5.50
N ASN A 67 8.39 19.50 -5.70
CA ASN A 67 8.23 20.27 -6.93
C ASN A 67 9.34 21.32 -7.10
N GLU A 68 9.74 21.98 -6.02
CA GLU A 68 10.90 22.89 -5.99
C GLU A 68 12.19 22.13 -6.36
N PHE A 69 12.45 21.00 -5.69
CA PHE A 69 13.61 20.16 -5.97
C PHE A 69 13.61 19.66 -7.42
N LYS A 70 12.43 19.29 -7.95
CA LYS A 70 12.26 18.90 -9.35
C LYS A 70 12.68 20.02 -10.29
N ARG A 71 12.18 21.24 -10.09
CA ARG A 71 12.52 22.38 -10.95
C ARG A 71 14.03 22.61 -11.07
N GLU A 72 14.78 22.38 -9.99
CA GLU A 72 16.22 22.61 -9.95
C GLU A 72 17.07 21.46 -10.51
N THR A 73 16.55 20.23 -10.47
CA THR A 73 17.32 19.01 -10.76
C THR A 73 16.88 18.25 -12.02
N TYR A 74 15.64 18.42 -12.48
CA TYR A 74 15.03 17.54 -13.50
C TYR A 74 15.76 17.49 -14.84
N TYR A 75 16.39 18.60 -15.24
CA TYR A 75 17.20 18.69 -16.47
C TYR A 75 18.62 18.10 -16.32
N LYS A 76 19.08 17.87 -15.08
CA LYS A 76 20.41 17.34 -14.76
C LYS A 76 20.45 15.83 -14.58
N ILE A 77 19.28 15.20 -14.43
CA ILE A 77 19.16 13.78 -14.09
C ILE A 77 18.87 12.92 -15.33
N THR A 78 19.08 11.61 -15.20
CA THR A 78 18.84 10.63 -16.25
C THR A 78 17.33 10.40 -16.50
N PRO A 79 16.93 9.82 -17.65
CA PRO A 79 15.54 9.42 -17.88
C PRO A 79 14.99 8.51 -16.78
N ASP A 80 15.77 7.54 -16.31
CA ASP A 80 15.33 6.60 -15.26
C ASP A 80 15.11 7.32 -13.93
N GLN A 81 16.00 8.23 -13.55
CA GLN A 81 15.81 9.06 -12.36
C GLN A 81 14.60 10.00 -12.48
N ARG A 82 14.23 10.43 -13.69
CA ARG A 82 12.98 11.17 -13.91
C ARG A 82 11.76 10.28 -13.78
N HIS A 83 11.84 9.03 -14.24
CA HIS A 83 10.75 8.06 -14.11
C HIS A 83 10.46 7.77 -12.64
N ASP A 84 11.51 7.54 -11.85
CA ASP A 84 11.43 7.26 -10.41
C ASP A 84 11.73 8.49 -9.55
N PHE A 85 11.24 9.67 -9.97
CA PHE A 85 11.62 10.93 -9.35
C PHE A 85 11.31 11.00 -7.84
N LEU A 86 10.24 10.35 -7.39
CA LEU A 86 9.89 10.32 -5.97
C LEU A 86 10.94 9.56 -5.13
N ALA A 87 11.45 8.43 -5.64
CA ALA A 87 12.53 7.69 -5.00
C ALA A 87 13.86 8.47 -5.06
N PHE A 88 14.15 9.12 -6.20
CA PHE A 88 15.30 10.02 -6.34
C PHE A 88 15.24 11.17 -5.31
N ALA A 89 14.09 11.82 -5.16
CA ALA A 89 13.90 12.90 -4.20
C ALA A 89 14.10 12.42 -2.75
N GLN A 90 13.57 11.25 -2.40
CA GLN A 90 13.78 10.62 -1.08
C GLN A 90 15.26 10.35 -0.80
N HIS A 91 16.00 9.84 -1.79
CA HIS A 91 17.44 9.61 -1.67
C HIS A 91 18.23 10.90 -1.40
N HIS A 92 17.74 12.04 -1.92
CA HIS A 92 18.31 13.36 -1.69
C HIS A 92 17.73 14.10 -0.47
N GLY A 93 16.99 13.40 0.40
CA GLY A 93 16.52 13.93 1.67
C GLY A 93 15.21 14.71 1.61
N ILE A 94 14.53 14.72 0.46
CA ILE A 94 13.17 15.24 0.38
C ILE A 94 12.24 14.25 1.08
N PRO A 95 11.43 14.69 2.06
CA PRO A 95 10.46 13.81 2.69
C PRO A 95 9.41 13.37 1.67
N THR A 96 9.07 12.08 1.67
CA THR A 96 8.10 11.46 0.74
C THR A 96 7.12 10.58 1.50
N ASN A 97 6.07 10.15 0.81
CA ASN A 97 5.09 9.17 1.30
C ASN A 97 5.54 7.71 1.07
N LEU A 98 6.80 7.47 0.70
CA LEU A 98 7.35 6.14 0.47
C LEU A 98 7.94 5.55 1.76
N LEU A 99 7.87 4.23 1.86
CA LEU A 99 8.56 3.44 2.88
C LEU A 99 9.57 2.52 2.20
N ASP A 100 10.75 2.43 2.79
CA ASP A 100 11.83 1.60 2.28
C ASP A 100 11.67 0.16 2.78
N PHE A 101 11.59 -0.77 1.85
CA PHE A 101 11.64 -2.22 2.09
C PHE A 101 12.75 -2.83 1.23
N THR A 102 13.27 -3.97 1.66
CA THR A 102 14.29 -4.75 0.96
C THR A 102 13.82 -6.19 0.77
N THR A 103 14.26 -6.84 -0.30
CA THR A 103 14.07 -8.28 -0.50
C THR A 103 15.12 -9.11 0.25
N SER A 104 16.16 -8.47 0.81
CA SER A 104 17.20 -9.15 1.57
C SER A 104 16.91 -9.10 3.08
N PRO A 105 16.64 -10.25 3.73
CA PRO A 105 16.42 -10.30 5.17
C PRO A 105 17.64 -9.81 5.96
N LEU A 106 18.86 -10.09 5.47
CA LEU A 106 20.09 -9.65 6.13
C LEU A 106 20.30 -8.13 6.05
N ILE A 107 19.86 -7.48 4.96
CA ILE A 107 19.88 -6.01 4.88
C ILE A 107 18.91 -5.41 5.90
N ALA A 108 17.72 -6.00 6.06
CA ALA A 108 16.79 -5.56 7.10
C ALA A 108 17.37 -5.76 8.50
N LEU A 109 17.96 -6.92 8.79
CA LEU A 109 18.63 -7.17 10.06
C LEU A 109 19.73 -6.14 10.35
N PHE A 110 20.55 -5.79 9.35
CA PHE A 110 21.57 -4.76 9.49
C PHE A 110 20.99 -3.42 9.95
N PHE A 111 19.84 -2.99 9.39
CA PHE A 111 19.18 -1.75 9.83
C PHE A 111 18.55 -1.87 11.22
N ALA A 112 18.06 -3.06 11.59
CA ALA A 112 17.54 -3.33 12.93
C ALA A 112 18.64 -3.29 14.01
N CYS A 113 19.86 -3.70 13.68
CA CYS A 113 21.01 -3.67 14.60
C CYS A 113 21.77 -2.34 14.61
N LYS A 114 21.30 -1.31 13.90
CA LYS A 114 22.00 -0.01 13.90
C LYS A 114 21.99 0.59 15.30
N PRO A 115 23.11 1.22 15.74
CA PRO A 115 23.14 1.93 17.00
C PRO A 115 22.03 2.99 17.03
N TYR A 116 21.19 2.90 18.04
CA TYR A 116 20.22 3.93 18.37
C TYR A 116 20.45 4.30 19.83
N PHE A 117 20.57 5.61 20.07
CA PHE A 117 20.71 6.15 21.41
C PHE A 117 19.35 6.69 21.81
N PRO A 118 18.51 5.89 22.51
CA PRO A 118 17.23 6.36 22.98
C PRO A 118 17.44 7.59 23.89
N GLN A 119 16.59 8.61 23.71
CA GLN A 119 16.64 9.82 24.53
C GLN A 119 16.14 9.57 25.97
N GLU A 120 15.48 8.43 26.21
CA GLU A 120 14.94 8.01 27.51
C GLU A 120 15.43 6.59 27.85
N GLU A 121 15.85 6.35 29.10
CA GLU A 121 16.45 5.09 29.58
C GLU A 121 15.50 3.87 29.57
N SER A 122 14.21 4.06 29.27
CA SER A 122 13.17 3.02 29.35
C SER A 122 12.79 2.38 28.01
N ILE A 123 13.45 2.74 26.92
CA ILE A 123 13.14 2.19 25.59
C ILE A 123 13.84 0.84 25.44
N ASP A 124 13.05 -0.19 25.12
CA ASP A 124 13.53 -1.50 24.68
C ASP A 124 14.65 -1.34 23.63
N SER A 125 15.85 -1.82 23.96
CA SER A 125 17.03 -1.72 23.10
C SER A 125 17.00 -2.69 21.91
N SER A 126 15.92 -3.43 21.74
CA SER A 126 15.77 -4.41 20.67
C SER A 126 15.56 -3.74 19.31
N GLY A 127 16.23 -4.29 18.31
CA GLY A 127 15.96 -4.00 16.90
C GLY A 127 14.75 -4.79 16.39
N TYR A 128 14.03 -4.24 15.44
CA TYR A 128 12.82 -4.81 14.86
C TYR A 128 13.02 -5.09 13.37
N VAL A 129 12.68 -6.31 12.95
CA VAL A 129 12.56 -6.65 11.52
C VAL A 129 11.09 -6.90 11.22
N TYR A 130 10.51 -6.06 10.37
CA TYR A 130 9.16 -6.20 9.87
C TYR A 130 9.15 -7.07 8.62
N LEU A 131 8.20 -7.99 8.55
CA LEU A 131 7.99 -8.87 7.41
C LEU A 131 6.61 -8.59 6.81
N VAL A 132 6.57 -8.38 5.50
CA VAL A 132 5.32 -8.23 4.74
C VAL A 132 5.37 -9.23 3.59
N ARG A 133 4.36 -10.09 3.50
CA ARG A 133 4.22 -10.98 2.33
C ARG A 133 4.10 -10.12 1.08
N ASN A 134 4.82 -10.49 0.02
CA ASN A 134 4.84 -9.79 -1.25
C ASN A 134 3.58 -10.11 -2.09
N HIS A 135 2.42 -9.98 -1.47
CA HIS A 135 1.11 -10.01 -2.10
C HIS A 135 0.63 -8.57 -2.27
N LEU A 136 1.47 -7.75 -2.90
CA LEU A 136 1.25 -6.31 -3.04
C LEU A 136 0.72 -5.98 -4.43
N LEU A 137 -0.23 -5.04 -4.50
CA LEU A 137 -0.69 -4.47 -5.76
C LEU A 137 0.41 -3.57 -6.33
N ASN A 138 0.89 -3.89 -7.53
CA ASN A 138 1.84 -3.02 -8.22
C ASN A 138 1.12 -1.80 -8.80
N VAL A 139 1.36 -0.63 -8.20
CA VAL A 139 0.80 0.66 -8.62
C VAL A 139 1.87 1.62 -9.13
N THR A 140 3.06 1.13 -9.48
CA THR A 140 4.20 1.98 -9.90
C THR A 140 3.82 2.92 -11.04
N LYS A 141 3.13 2.40 -12.07
CA LYS A 141 2.68 3.21 -13.21
C LYS A 141 1.73 4.35 -12.80
N LEU A 142 0.79 4.07 -11.90
CA LEU A 142 -0.14 5.07 -11.37
C LEU A 142 0.59 6.20 -10.65
N ILE A 143 1.60 5.85 -9.85
CA ILE A 143 2.42 6.82 -9.12
C ILE A 143 3.28 7.63 -10.09
N SER A 144 3.96 6.98 -11.04
CA SER A 144 4.86 7.66 -11.98
C SER A 144 4.12 8.63 -12.91
N GLU A 145 2.90 8.28 -13.34
CA GLU A 145 2.10 9.10 -14.25
C GLU A 145 1.31 10.21 -13.54
N ASN A 146 1.18 10.15 -12.20
CA ASN A 146 0.40 11.10 -11.40
C ASN A 146 1.19 11.63 -10.19
N GLU A 147 2.51 11.77 -10.33
CA GLU A 147 3.42 12.13 -9.23
C GLU A 147 3.16 13.49 -8.54
N ASN A 148 2.35 14.35 -9.15
CA ASN A 148 2.00 15.67 -8.63
C ASN A 148 0.58 15.72 -8.06
N ASP A 149 -0.18 14.64 -8.24
CA ASP A 149 -1.55 14.52 -7.78
C ASP A 149 -1.62 13.55 -6.60
N ASN A 150 -2.63 13.73 -5.74
CA ASN A 150 -2.95 12.73 -4.74
C ASN A 150 -3.76 11.61 -5.41
N LEU A 151 -3.15 10.43 -5.55
CA LEU A 151 -3.78 9.27 -6.17
C LEU A 151 -5.13 8.90 -5.52
N LEU A 152 -5.25 9.08 -4.19
CA LEU A 152 -6.51 8.80 -3.50
C LEU A 152 -7.59 9.81 -3.88
N ASP A 153 -7.25 11.09 -4.02
CA ASP A 153 -8.22 12.10 -4.48
C ASP A 153 -8.67 11.82 -5.92
N LEU A 154 -7.74 11.39 -6.79
CA LEU A 154 -8.07 11.00 -8.16
C LEU A 154 -8.97 9.76 -8.21
N LEU A 155 -8.76 8.80 -7.32
CA LEU A 155 -9.61 7.63 -7.15
C LEU A 155 -11.01 8.02 -6.63
N LEU A 156 -11.09 8.88 -5.60
CA LEU A 156 -12.35 9.37 -5.03
C LEU A 156 -13.20 10.12 -6.05
N VAL A 157 -12.57 10.96 -6.88
CA VAL A 157 -13.25 11.67 -7.99
C VAL A 157 -13.61 10.72 -9.15
N GLY A 158 -13.05 9.51 -9.17
CA GLY A 158 -13.30 8.53 -10.23
C GLY A 158 -12.68 8.94 -11.55
N LYS A 159 -11.47 9.53 -11.53
CA LYS A 159 -10.75 9.92 -12.75
C LYS A 159 -10.57 8.69 -13.64
N LYS A 160 -11.03 8.79 -14.89
CA LYS A 160 -11.21 7.66 -15.81
C LYS A 160 -9.93 6.83 -15.97
N GLU A 161 -8.80 7.49 -16.20
CA GLU A 161 -7.52 6.85 -16.47
C GLU A 161 -7.03 6.07 -15.24
N ILE A 162 -7.28 6.60 -14.05
CA ILE A 162 -6.96 5.96 -12.77
C ILE A 162 -7.82 4.72 -12.55
N MET A 163 -9.13 4.83 -12.78
CA MET A 163 -10.05 3.70 -12.63
C MET A 163 -9.71 2.57 -13.62
N ALA A 164 -9.38 2.91 -14.86
CA ALA A 164 -9.02 1.93 -15.88
C ALA A 164 -7.71 1.21 -15.56
N GLU A 165 -6.67 1.95 -15.15
CA GLU A 165 -5.39 1.36 -14.79
C GLU A 165 -5.50 0.55 -13.49
N LEU A 166 -6.21 1.03 -12.46
CA LEU A 166 -6.46 0.26 -11.24
C LEU A 166 -7.22 -1.02 -11.52
N TYR A 167 -8.24 -0.98 -12.39
CA TYR A 167 -8.96 -2.17 -12.80
C TYR A 167 -8.01 -3.22 -13.40
N LEU A 168 -7.13 -2.81 -14.31
CA LEU A 168 -6.13 -3.70 -14.91
C LEU A 168 -5.18 -4.29 -13.86
N ARG A 169 -4.71 -3.46 -12.91
CA ARG A 169 -3.82 -3.91 -11.83
C ARG A 169 -4.50 -4.86 -10.87
N LEU A 170 -5.75 -4.59 -10.50
CA LEU A 170 -6.55 -5.48 -9.66
C LEU A 170 -6.82 -6.80 -10.37
N SER A 171 -7.06 -6.78 -11.68
CA SER A 171 -7.21 -8.01 -12.48
C SER A 171 -5.95 -8.86 -12.50
N GLN A 172 -4.78 -8.24 -12.69
CA GLN A 172 -3.49 -8.94 -12.63
C GLN A 172 -3.20 -9.48 -11.22
N TYR A 173 -3.53 -8.69 -10.20
CA TYR A 173 -3.35 -9.07 -8.79
C TYR A 173 -4.22 -10.26 -8.41
N GLU A 174 -5.50 -10.23 -8.82
CA GLU A 174 -6.45 -11.30 -8.57
C GLU A 174 -6.00 -12.61 -9.23
N GLN A 175 -5.53 -12.56 -10.49
CA GLN A 175 -4.97 -13.73 -11.18
C GLN A 175 -3.78 -14.36 -10.44
N GLY A 176 -2.94 -13.53 -9.79
CA GLY A 176 -1.80 -14.01 -9.01
C GLY A 176 -2.17 -14.50 -7.60
N PHE A 177 -3.17 -13.86 -6.97
CA PHE A 177 -3.50 -14.06 -5.56
C PHE A 177 -5.02 -14.08 -5.31
N PRO A 178 -5.78 -15.04 -5.87
CA PRO A 178 -7.24 -14.99 -5.89
C PRO A 178 -7.87 -15.12 -4.49
N GLU A 179 -7.31 -15.97 -3.62
CA GLU A 179 -7.77 -16.12 -2.23
C GLU A 179 -7.49 -14.88 -1.38
N VAL A 180 -6.36 -14.21 -1.64
CA VAL A 180 -5.97 -12.97 -0.94
C VAL A 180 -6.89 -11.84 -1.37
N PHE A 181 -7.15 -11.71 -2.68
CA PHE A 181 -8.13 -10.77 -3.22
C PHE A 181 -9.52 -10.99 -2.60
N TYR A 182 -10.01 -12.23 -2.56
CA TYR A 182 -11.28 -12.56 -1.91
C TYR A 182 -11.31 -12.11 -0.45
N THR A 183 -10.23 -12.35 0.31
CA THR A 183 -10.13 -11.94 1.71
C THR A 183 -10.23 -10.42 1.86
N HIS A 184 -9.58 -9.66 0.98
CA HIS A 184 -9.67 -8.20 0.97
C HIS A 184 -11.07 -7.70 0.60
N LEU A 185 -11.71 -8.29 -0.41
CA LEU A 185 -13.08 -7.94 -0.81
C LEU A 185 -14.09 -8.25 0.31
N LYS A 186 -13.99 -9.42 0.93
CA LYS A 186 -14.81 -9.81 2.08
C LYS A 186 -14.65 -8.83 3.23
N LYS A 187 -13.40 -8.46 3.56
CA LYS A 187 -13.12 -7.50 4.65
C LYS A 187 -13.69 -6.11 4.33
N LEU A 188 -13.58 -5.66 3.08
CA LEU A 188 -14.17 -4.40 2.63
C LEU A 188 -15.70 -4.42 2.80
N HIS A 189 -16.35 -5.50 2.35
CA HIS A 189 -17.79 -5.70 2.53
C HIS A 189 -18.20 -5.67 4.00
N GLN A 190 -17.55 -6.44 4.86
CA GLN A 190 -17.83 -6.47 6.30
C GLN A 190 -17.64 -5.11 6.97
N THR A 191 -16.74 -4.27 6.44
CA THR A 191 -16.51 -2.92 6.99
C THR A 191 -17.60 -1.94 6.57
N LEU A 192 -18.06 -2.03 5.31
CA LEU A 192 -19.12 -1.16 4.78
C LEU A 192 -20.52 -1.62 5.22
N PHE A 193 -20.73 -2.93 5.35
CA PHE A 193 -22.02 -3.59 5.56
C PHE A 193 -21.88 -4.72 6.62
N PRO A 194 -21.64 -4.38 7.90
CA PRO A 194 -21.34 -5.36 8.96
C PRO A 194 -22.47 -6.35 9.24
N GLU A 195 -23.71 -5.99 8.93
CA GLU A 195 -24.90 -6.83 9.15
C GLU A 195 -25.16 -7.83 8.01
N GLU A 196 -24.43 -7.73 6.90
CA GLU A 196 -24.62 -8.59 5.73
C GLU A 196 -23.64 -9.77 5.71
N GLN A 197 -24.07 -10.89 5.17
CA GLN A 197 -23.19 -12.03 4.91
C GLN A 197 -22.48 -11.88 3.56
N PHE A 198 -21.22 -12.30 3.52
CA PHE A 198 -20.46 -12.38 2.27
C PHE A 198 -20.35 -13.84 1.82
N PRO A 199 -20.53 -14.15 0.52
CA PRO A 199 -20.48 -15.53 0.03
C PRO A 199 -19.15 -16.22 0.34
N ALA A 200 -19.19 -17.55 0.48
CA ALA A 200 -18.00 -18.36 0.69
C ALA A 200 -17.15 -18.42 -0.59
N TYR A 201 -15.83 -18.57 -0.45
CA TYR A 201 -14.92 -18.53 -1.60
C TYR A 201 -15.21 -19.63 -2.65
N GLU A 202 -15.69 -20.82 -2.25
CA GLU A 202 -16.07 -21.96 -3.11
C GLU A 202 -15.39 -21.99 -4.49
N LYS A 203 -14.05 -22.08 -4.52
CA LYS A 203 -13.23 -22.12 -5.76
C LYS A 203 -13.49 -20.98 -6.76
N GLY A 204 -14.04 -19.87 -6.31
CA GLY A 204 -14.31 -18.68 -7.09
C GLY A 204 -15.78 -18.38 -7.39
N ASP A 205 -16.71 -19.24 -6.96
CA ASP A 205 -18.14 -19.12 -7.29
C ASP A 205 -18.83 -17.90 -6.65
N TYR A 206 -18.24 -17.33 -5.59
CA TYR A 206 -18.70 -16.08 -4.96
C TYR A 206 -18.91 -14.92 -5.93
N ARG A 207 -18.25 -14.94 -7.10
CA ARG A 207 -18.38 -13.91 -8.15
C ARG A 207 -19.80 -13.83 -8.71
N ASN A 208 -20.55 -14.93 -8.67
CA ASN A 208 -21.93 -14.98 -9.14
C ASN A 208 -22.92 -14.46 -8.08
N GLU A 209 -22.46 -14.33 -6.84
CA GLU A 209 -23.29 -14.01 -5.67
C GLU A 209 -22.83 -12.72 -4.98
N ILE A 210 -22.15 -11.83 -5.70
CA ILE A 210 -21.69 -10.54 -5.13
C ILE A 210 -22.91 -9.77 -4.59
N PRO A 211 -22.90 -9.39 -3.29
CA PRO A 211 -24.01 -8.65 -2.68
C PRO A 211 -24.37 -7.39 -3.47
N GLU A 212 -25.67 -7.14 -3.66
CA GLU A 212 -26.14 -5.96 -4.40
C GLU A 212 -25.65 -4.64 -3.79
N SER A 213 -25.43 -4.63 -2.47
CA SER A 213 -24.87 -3.51 -1.70
C SER A 213 -23.48 -3.09 -2.16
N LEU A 214 -22.68 -4.00 -2.74
CA LEU A 214 -21.35 -3.70 -3.30
C LEU A 214 -21.41 -3.31 -4.79
N LEU A 215 -22.55 -3.45 -5.45
CA LEU A 215 -22.70 -3.06 -6.85
C LEU A 215 -22.92 -1.54 -6.97
N VAL A 216 -22.14 -0.76 -6.23
CA VAL A 216 -22.28 0.70 -6.08
C VAL A 216 -21.98 1.45 -7.38
N TYR A 217 -21.37 0.78 -8.36
CA TYR A 217 -21.26 1.28 -9.73
C TYR A 217 -22.63 1.48 -10.43
N LYS A 218 -23.72 0.95 -9.86
CA LYS A 218 -25.09 1.21 -10.32
C LYS A 218 -25.60 2.61 -9.92
N ASP A 219 -24.94 3.31 -9.00
CA ASP A 219 -25.25 4.70 -8.65
C ASP A 219 -24.99 5.66 -9.83
N SER A 220 -25.78 6.73 -9.92
CA SER A 220 -25.82 7.70 -11.01
C SER A 220 -24.47 8.33 -11.36
N ALA A 221 -23.60 8.56 -10.36
CA ALA A 221 -22.26 9.10 -10.55
C ALA A 221 -21.30 8.08 -11.20
N ASN A 222 -21.30 6.85 -10.68
CA ASN A 222 -20.37 5.79 -11.09
C ASN A 222 -20.80 5.01 -12.34
N LYS A 223 -22.10 5.04 -12.68
CA LYS A 223 -22.65 4.40 -13.88
C LYS A 223 -21.97 4.85 -15.17
N LYS A 224 -21.64 6.15 -15.29
CA LYS A 224 -20.95 6.69 -16.48
C LYS A 224 -19.50 6.20 -16.59
N ILE A 225 -18.83 6.02 -15.46
CA ILE A 225 -17.45 5.51 -15.40
C ILE A 225 -17.47 4.03 -15.78
N HIS A 226 -18.36 3.25 -15.16
CA HIS A 226 -18.55 1.84 -15.46
C HIS A 226 -18.81 1.59 -16.95
N GLN A 227 -19.80 2.28 -17.55
CA GLN A 227 -20.12 2.13 -18.98
C GLN A 227 -18.92 2.39 -19.90
N LYS A 228 -18.09 3.39 -19.56
CA LYS A 228 -16.88 3.69 -20.33
C LYS A 228 -15.80 2.62 -20.14
N LEU A 229 -15.61 2.13 -18.92
CA LEU A 229 -14.68 1.02 -18.64
C LEU A 229 -15.09 -0.22 -19.42
N THR A 230 -16.37 -0.60 -19.39
CA THR A 230 -16.88 -1.74 -20.15
C THR A 230 -16.65 -1.58 -21.65
N ARG A 231 -16.80 -0.37 -22.18
CA ARG A 231 -16.52 -0.09 -23.60
C ARG A 231 -15.05 -0.23 -23.95
N ASP A 232 -14.16 0.22 -23.07
CA ASP A 232 -12.72 0.29 -23.35
C ASP A 232 -11.99 -1.04 -23.01
N GLN A 233 -12.49 -1.83 -22.05
CA GLN A 233 -11.87 -3.07 -21.55
C GLN A 233 -12.67 -4.35 -21.86
N GLY A 234 -13.92 -4.22 -22.34
CA GLY A 234 -14.82 -5.35 -22.55
C GLY A 234 -15.66 -5.70 -21.33
N GLU A 235 -16.14 -6.93 -21.26
CA GLU A 235 -16.91 -7.42 -20.11
C GLU A 235 -16.05 -7.38 -18.84
N LEU A 236 -16.56 -6.68 -17.81
CA LEU A 236 -15.83 -6.49 -16.56
C LEU A 236 -16.21 -7.57 -15.56
N ASP A 237 -15.21 -8.18 -14.92
CA ASP A 237 -15.41 -9.07 -13.78
C ASP A 237 -16.21 -8.38 -12.65
N PRO A 238 -17.33 -8.97 -12.17
CA PRO A 238 -18.17 -8.38 -11.14
C PRO A 238 -17.47 -8.14 -9.80
N ALA A 239 -16.59 -9.03 -9.37
CA ALA A 239 -15.90 -8.93 -8.08
C ALA A 239 -14.82 -7.85 -8.10
N ILE A 240 -14.03 -7.77 -9.19
CA ILE A 240 -13.03 -6.71 -9.38
C ILE A 240 -13.72 -5.35 -9.48
N THR A 241 -14.83 -5.29 -10.22
CA THR A 241 -15.61 -4.06 -10.37
C THR A 241 -16.20 -3.62 -9.03
N ALA A 242 -16.85 -4.54 -8.30
CA ALA A 242 -17.36 -4.27 -6.96
C ALA A 242 -16.27 -3.74 -6.03
N TYR A 243 -15.11 -4.42 -5.97
CA TYR A 243 -13.99 -4.00 -5.14
C TYR A 243 -13.52 -2.58 -5.49
N LEU A 244 -13.23 -2.32 -6.76
CA LEU A 244 -12.70 -1.02 -7.23
C LEU A 244 -13.64 0.14 -6.89
N PHE A 245 -14.94 -0.02 -7.14
CA PHE A 245 -15.90 1.05 -6.89
C PHE A 245 -16.21 1.20 -5.39
N SER A 246 -16.25 0.11 -4.62
CA SER A 246 -16.44 0.16 -3.17
C SER A 246 -15.25 0.82 -2.45
N LEU A 247 -14.03 0.78 -3.00
CA LEU A 247 -12.90 1.53 -2.44
C LEU A 247 -13.16 3.04 -2.36
N GLN A 248 -13.94 3.61 -3.28
CA GLN A 248 -14.28 5.04 -3.25
C GLN A 248 -15.18 5.42 -2.08
N TYR A 249 -15.91 4.46 -1.50
CA TYR A 249 -16.78 4.69 -0.33
C TYR A 249 -16.08 4.41 0.99
N TYR A 250 -14.98 3.65 0.95
CA TYR A 250 -14.20 3.27 2.12
C TYR A 250 -13.12 4.30 2.49
N LEU A 251 -12.53 4.95 1.49
CA LEU A 251 -11.47 5.95 1.63
C LEU A 251 -12.01 7.33 2.03
#